data_AF-G9ZXV2-F1
#
_entry.id   AF-G9ZXV2-F1
#
_cell.length_a   1.000
_cell.length_b   1.000
_cell.length_c   1.000
_cell.angle_alpha   90.00
_cell.angle_beta   90.00
_cell.angle_gamma   90.00
#
_symmetry.space_group_name_H-M   'P 1'
#
loop_
_entity.id
_entity.type
_entity.pdbx_description
1 polymer ?
#
loop_
_entity_poly.entity_id
_entity_poly.type
_entity_poly.pdbx_seq_one_letter_code
_entity_poly.pdbx_strand_id
1 'polypeptide(L)'
;MTGSTPRRTAVRQAISSLLRLASGDARDAQTLVEAGSTRNAAALLRSAITRLIEATVASEQGYTGPAETHRIPEDNPLKARLLRLDTFPGLPPALRQGGRLAAPPSAQSLAAPLRDLSLILDQLRQHFGVDPEGDGPARTADPLRPPPEKPPSPPPPLKKPSPAASRRQEASDRLPRARPTARAATAPAPPAKRASPASKPVHQAAQPVGRSQQGLSSGTFWSLVDRWKLADVEALRLIGHKGGLTKKGTRPRFKLTEAEGEIVAAMRSLNETMDQLGLDSAQWLAAPLRPEPFRGATPVSVIRKRRLQGLREVGRYLTQMGLLQSLDET
;
A
#
# COMPACT_ATOMS: atom_id res chain seq x y z
N MET A 1 26.08 -4.59 -15.97
CA MET A 1 24.64 -4.89 -15.79
C MET A 1 24.37 -5.02 -14.30
N THR A 2 23.94 -3.93 -13.64
CA THR A 2 23.62 -3.93 -12.21
C THR A 2 22.23 -4.54 -12.02
N GLY A 3 22.16 -5.77 -11.50
CA GLY A 3 20.89 -6.43 -11.21
C GLY A 3 20.09 -5.60 -10.19
N SER A 4 19.01 -4.97 -10.64
CA SER A 4 18.06 -4.34 -9.73
C SER A 4 17.48 -5.41 -8.83
N THR A 5 17.85 -5.41 -7.55
CA THR A 5 17.34 -6.38 -6.57
C THR A 5 15.81 -6.31 -6.53
N PRO A 6 15.08 -7.44 -6.48
CA PRO A 6 13.62 -7.50 -6.55
C PRO A 6 12.93 -6.59 -5.50
N ARG A 7 13.57 -6.41 -4.35
CA ARG A 7 13.14 -5.48 -3.29
C ARG A 7 13.02 -4.03 -3.78
N ARG A 8 13.95 -3.54 -4.60
CA ARG A 8 13.93 -2.15 -5.11
C ARG A 8 12.78 -1.94 -6.09
N THR A 9 12.46 -2.94 -6.92
CA THR A 9 11.31 -2.89 -7.82
C THR A 9 9.99 -2.84 -7.04
N ALA A 10 9.86 -3.63 -5.97
CA ALA A 10 8.67 -3.61 -5.11
C ALA A 10 8.47 -2.24 -4.43
N VAL A 11 9.55 -1.62 -3.92
CA VAL A 11 9.47 -0.28 -3.32
C VAL A 11 9.06 0.78 -4.36
N ARG A 12 9.63 0.74 -5.56
CA ARG A 12 9.24 1.66 -6.65
C ARG A 12 7.77 1.53 -7.03
N GLN A 13 7.25 0.30 -7.04
CA GLN A 13 5.83 0.04 -7.30
C GLN A 13 4.97 0.63 -6.18
N ALA A 14 5.31 0.36 -4.92
CA ALA A 14 4.59 0.88 -3.76
C ALA A 14 4.54 2.41 -3.76
N ILE A 15 5.68 3.08 -3.95
CA ILE A 15 5.76 4.55 -4.03
C ILE A 15 4.83 5.09 -5.12
N SER A 16 4.86 4.52 -6.34
CA SER A 16 3.96 4.99 -7.42
C SER A 16 2.49 4.79 -7.10
N SER A 17 2.10 3.64 -6.54
CA SER A 17 0.71 3.36 -6.21
C SER A 17 0.21 4.29 -5.10
N LEU A 18 1.02 4.53 -4.07
CA LEU A 18 0.67 5.42 -2.96
C LEU A 18 0.49 6.87 -3.41
N LEU A 19 1.41 7.39 -4.23
CA LEU A 19 1.34 8.77 -4.72
C LEU A 19 0.15 8.99 -5.67
N ARG A 20 -0.22 8.00 -6.48
CA ARG A 20 -1.43 8.09 -7.33
C ARG A 20 -2.70 8.09 -6.51
N LEU A 21 -2.81 7.18 -5.54
CA LEU A 21 -3.95 7.14 -4.63
C LEU A 21 -4.08 8.46 -3.85
N ALA A 22 -2.98 8.96 -3.28
CA ALA A 22 -2.95 10.24 -2.58
C ALA A 22 -3.38 11.40 -3.50
N SER A 23 -2.95 11.40 -4.76
CA SER A 23 -3.38 12.40 -5.75
C SER A 23 -4.86 12.28 -6.13
N GLY A 24 -5.42 11.07 -6.20
CA GLY A 24 -6.85 10.83 -6.39
C GLY A 24 -7.66 11.39 -5.22
N ASP A 25 -7.30 10.99 -4.00
CA ASP A 25 -7.99 11.44 -2.79
C ASP A 25 -7.90 12.96 -2.59
N ALA A 26 -6.77 13.60 -2.93
CA ALA A 26 -6.62 15.05 -2.86
C ALA A 26 -7.55 15.79 -3.85
N ARG A 27 -7.67 15.29 -5.09
CA ARG A 27 -8.60 15.83 -6.11
C ARG A 27 -10.05 15.67 -5.68
N ASP A 28 -10.41 14.49 -5.18
CA ASP A 28 -11.76 14.20 -4.71
C ASP A 28 -12.09 15.03 -3.46
N ALA A 29 -11.15 15.17 -2.53
CA ALA A 29 -11.30 16.04 -1.36
C ALA A 29 -11.58 17.50 -1.78
N GLN A 30 -10.81 18.03 -2.74
CA GLN A 30 -11.01 19.37 -3.27
C GLN A 30 -12.40 19.54 -3.89
N THR A 31 -12.82 18.58 -4.73
CA THR A 31 -14.15 18.57 -5.35
C THR A 31 -15.27 18.55 -4.30
N LEU A 32 -15.09 17.78 -3.22
CA LEU A 32 -16.04 17.71 -2.12
C LEU A 32 -16.08 18.99 -1.27
N VAL A 33 -14.96 19.70 -1.11
CA VAL A 33 -14.94 21.02 -0.46
C VAL A 33 -15.77 22.02 -1.28
N GLU A 34 -15.58 22.03 -2.60
CA GLU A 34 -16.31 22.90 -3.53
C GLU A 34 -17.81 22.59 -3.55
N ALA A 35 -18.18 21.30 -3.41
CA ALA A 35 -19.56 20.85 -3.29
C ALA A 35 -20.17 21.04 -1.88
N GLY A 36 -19.43 21.56 -0.90
CA GLY A 36 -19.89 21.77 0.47
C GLY A 36 -19.90 20.50 1.36
N SER A 37 -19.38 19.37 0.88
CA SER A 37 -19.30 18.10 1.62
C SER A 37 -18.01 17.98 2.44
N THR A 38 -17.81 18.89 3.40
CA THR A 38 -16.52 19.05 4.09
C THR A 38 -16.13 17.90 5.01
N ARG A 39 -17.09 17.11 5.51
CA ARG A 39 -16.79 15.90 6.30
C ARG A 39 -16.09 14.84 5.47
N ASN A 40 -16.65 14.52 4.30
CA ASN A 40 -16.07 13.51 3.42
C ASN A 40 -14.75 14.01 2.83
N ALA A 41 -14.67 15.31 2.51
CA ALA A 41 -13.42 15.94 2.10
C ALA A 41 -12.30 15.78 3.14
N ALA A 42 -12.61 15.97 4.43
CA ALA A 42 -11.64 15.77 5.51
C ALA A 42 -11.18 14.32 5.63
N ALA A 43 -12.07 13.35 5.37
CA ALA A 43 -11.73 11.92 5.33
C ALA A 43 -10.68 11.62 4.25
N LEU A 44 -10.95 12.12 3.04
CA LEU A 44 -10.08 11.91 1.88
C LEU A 44 -8.75 12.65 2.05
N LEU A 45 -8.78 13.88 2.56
CA LEU A 45 -7.56 14.64 2.91
C LEU A 45 -6.67 13.85 3.89
N ARG A 46 -7.24 13.30 4.98
CA ARG A 46 -6.48 12.47 5.93
C ARG A 46 -5.88 11.24 5.25
N SER A 47 -6.69 10.56 4.43
CA SER A 47 -6.26 9.36 3.70
C SER A 47 -5.13 9.68 2.71
N ALA A 48 -5.17 10.85 2.06
CA ALA A 48 -4.12 11.33 1.17
C ALA A 48 -2.82 11.64 1.94
N ILE A 49 -2.93 12.32 3.10
CA ILE A 49 -1.78 12.61 3.98
C ILE A 49 -1.10 11.32 4.44
N THR A 50 -1.87 10.33 4.90
CA THR A 50 -1.33 9.03 5.31
C THR A 50 -0.54 8.37 4.18
N ARG A 51 -1.09 8.29 2.98
CA ARG A 51 -0.41 7.66 1.83
C ARG A 51 0.84 8.43 1.38
N LEU A 52 0.84 9.75 1.49
CA LEU A 52 2.00 10.61 1.25
C LEU A 52 3.15 10.30 2.23
N ILE A 53 2.82 10.15 3.52
CA ILE A 53 3.77 9.76 4.57
C ILE A 53 4.29 8.34 4.29
N GLU A 54 3.42 7.38 3.96
CA GLU A 54 3.82 6.01 3.58
C GLU A 54 4.79 5.99 2.40
N ALA A 55 4.52 6.78 1.35
CA ALA A 55 5.39 6.85 0.18
C ALA A 55 6.78 7.39 0.56
N THR A 56 6.81 8.39 1.45
CA THR A 56 8.06 8.98 1.94
C THR A 56 8.84 7.97 2.79
N VAL A 57 8.20 7.33 3.77
CA VAL A 57 8.82 6.27 4.60
C VAL A 57 9.30 5.10 3.75
N ALA A 58 8.53 4.69 2.73
CA ALA A 58 8.91 3.63 1.81
C ALA A 58 10.19 3.96 1.03
N SER A 59 10.42 5.23 0.67
CA SER A 59 11.66 5.64 0.03
C SER A 59 12.87 5.65 0.99
N GLU A 60 12.64 5.93 2.27
CA GLU A 60 13.69 6.02 3.28
C GLU A 60 14.13 4.64 3.81
N GLN A 61 13.16 3.76 4.09
CA GLN A 61 13.39 2.51 4.83
C GLN A 61 12.95 1.25 4.05
N GLY A 62 12.36 1.44 2.88
CA GLY A 62 11.59 0.39 2.19
C GLY A 62 10.19 0.21 2.77
N TYR A 63 9.40 -0.67 2.15
CA TYR A 63 8.01 -0.90 2.52
C TYR A 63 7.88 -1.83 3.73
N THR A 64 8.04 -1.29 4.94
CA THR A 64 7.94 -2.06 6.19
C THR A 64 7.19 -1.24 7.24
N GLY A 65 6.06 -1.75 7.74
CA GLY A 65 5.35 -1.19 8.90
C GLY A 65 4.45 0.02 8.62
N PRO A 66 3.83 0.58 9.67
CA PRO A 66 2.83 1.65 9.58
C PRO A 66 3.41 3.01 9.16
N ALA A 67 2.50 3.85 8.67
CA ALA A 67 2.71 5.21 8.18
C ALA A 67 2.97 6.21 9.31
N GLU A 68 4.20 6.30 9.78
CA GLU A 68 4.51 7.14 10.94
C GLU A 68 5.55 8.20 10.62
N THR A 69 5.19 9.47 10.81
CA THR A 69 6.04 10.62 10.45
C THR A 69 7.35 10.65 11.24
N HIS A 70 7.38 10.10 12.46
CA HIS A 70 8.59 10.01 13.27
C HIS A 70 9.67 9.09 12.66
N ARG A 71 9.29 8.19 11.74
CA ARG A 71 10.21 7.30 11.02
C ARG A 71 10.96 8.03 9.90
N ILE A 72 10.52 9.22 9.50
CA ILE A 72 11.22 10.01 8.49
C ILE A 72 12.49 10.63 9.13
N PRO A 73 13.69 10.46 8.55
CA PRO A 73 14.90 11.08 9.06
C PRO A 73 14.82 12.61 9.15
N GLU A 74 15.49 13.22 10.14
CA GLU A 74 15.49 14.68 10.36
C GLU A 74 16.06 15.49 9.19
N ASP A 75 16.99 14.91 8.44
CA ASP A 75 17.62 15.54 7.27
C ASP A 75 16.74 15.50 6.01
N ASN A 76 15.57 14.86 6.06
CA ASN A 76 14.61 14.90 4.96
C ASN A 76 13.93 16.30 4.91
N PRO A 77 14.02 17.03 3.79
CA PRO A 77 13.55 18.41 3.69
C PRO A 77 12.02 18.55 3.80
N LEU A 78 11.27 17.45 3.69
CA LEU A 78 9.81 17.45 3.80
C LEU A 78 9.32 17.17 5.21
N LYS A 79 10.16 16.68 6.13
CA LYS A 79 9.74 16.19 7.44
C LYS A 79 8.89 17.21 8.21
N ALA A 80 9.36 18.46 8.32
CA ALA A 80 8.65 19.50 9.05
C ALA A 80 7.25 19.81 8.46
N ARG A 81 7.13 19.78 7.12
CA ARG A 81 5.85 20.00 6.43
C ARG A 81 4.91 18.81 6.59
N LEU A 82 5.45 17.59 6.50
CA LEU A 82 4.70 16.36 6.73
C LEU A 82 4.19 16.24 8.16
N LEU A 83 5.00 16.61 9.16
CA LEU A 83 4.57 16.68 10.57
C LEU A 83 3.40 17.65 10.74
N ARG A 84 3.47 18.83 10.12
CA ARG A 84 2.36 19.79 10.17
C ARG A 84 1.08 19.20 9.56
N LEU A 85 1.17 18.54 8.41
CA LEU A 85 0.01 17.87 7.81
C LEU A 85 -0.50 16.71 8.68
N ASP A 86 0.38 15.96 9.33
CA ASP A 86 -0.01 14.85 10.20
C ASP A 86 -0.73 15.32 11.48
N THR A 87 -0.47 16.55 11.93
CA THR A 87 -1.27 17.18 12.99
C THR A 87 -2.69 17.56 12.56
N PHE A 88 -3.03 17.45 11.27
CA PHE A 88 -4.39 17.68 10.80
C PHE A 88 -5.34 16.70 11.52
N PRO A 89 -6.30 17.21 12.31
CA PRO A 89 -7.07 16.40 13.24
C PRO A 89 -7.80 15.29 12.48
N GLY A 90 -7.76 14.09 13.06
CA GLY A 90 -8.59 12.99 12.60
C GLY A 90 -10.06 13.39 12.60
N LEU A 91 -10.84 12.75 11.74
CA LEU A 91 -12.29 12.95 11.75
C LEU A 91 -12.83 12.65 13.14
N PRO A 92 -13.54 13.58 13.79
CA PRO A 92 -14.23 13.25 15.02
C PRO A 92 -15.21 12.10 14.74
N PRO A 93 -15.44 11.20 15.73
CA PRO A 93 -16.39 10.12 15.56
C PRO A 93 -17.72 10.68 15.05
N ALA A 94 -18.32 9.96 14.09
CA ALA A 94 -19.51 10.45 13.39
C ALA A 94 -20.62 10.83 14.36
N LEU A 95 -20.71 10.11 15.50
CA LEU A 95 -21.65 10.34 16.59
C LEU A 95 -20.90 10.79 17.84
N ARG A 96 -21.35 11.90 18.42
CA ARG A 96 -20.96 12.33 19.77
C ARG A 96 -21.74 11.54 20.81
N GLN A 97 -21.27 11.56 22.07
CA GLN A 97 -22.09 11.15 23.21
C GLN A 97 -23.42 11.92 23.17
N GLY A 98 -24.54 11.20 23.09
CA GLY A 98 -25.88 11.76 22.86
C GLY A 98 -26.43 11.64 21.43
N GLY A 99 -25.76 10.91 20.54
CA GLY A 99 -26.29 10.54 19.21
C GLY A 99 -26.32 11.69 18.18
N ARG A 100 -25.83 12.87 18.54
CA ARG A 100 -25.71 14.00 17.61
C ARG A 100 -24.48 13.84 16.73
N LEU A 101 -24.63 14.20 15.46
CA LEU A 101 -23.51 14.24 14.52
C LEU A 101 -22.50 15.33 14.93
N ALA A 102 -21.21 15.02 14.91
CA ALA A 102 -20.18 16.03 15.16
C ALA A 102 -20.21 17.13 14.07
N ALA A 103 -20.03 18.40 14.43
CA ALA A 103 -19.96 19.45 13.42
C ALA A 103 -18.82 19.15 12.43
N PRO A 104 -19.07 19.21 11.10
CA PRO A 104 -18.02 19.00 10.12
C PRO A 104 -17.01 20.15 10.17
N PRO A 105 -15.76 19.94 9.72
CA PRO A 105 -14.78 21.02 9.60
C PRO A 105 -15.26 22.07 8.59
N SER A 106 -14.82 23.32 8.77
CA SER A 106 -15.12 24.39 7.83
C SER A 106 -14.33 24.21 6.53
N ALA A 107 -14.88 24.64 5.38
CA ALA A 107 -14.16 24.61 4.11
C ALA A 107 -12.81 25.37 4.19
N GLN A 108 -12.80 26.51 4.89
CA GLN A 108 -11.60 27.31 5.11
C GLN A 108 -10.51 26.55 5.87
N SER A 109 -10.89 25.73 6.86
CA SER A 109 -9.92 24.90 7.61
C SER A 109 -9.31 23.76 6.77
N LEU A 110 -9.93 23.40 5.65
CA LEU A 110 -9.42 22.37 4.72
C LEU A 110 -8.52 22.96 3.63
N ALA A 111 -8.71 24.23 3.28
CA ALA A 111 -8.05 24.86 2.14
C ALA A 111 -6.52 24.93 2.27
N ALA A 112 -6.00 25.29 3.44
CA ALA A 112 -4.55 25.38 3.67
C ALA A 112 -3.86 24.00 3.64
N PRO A 113 -4.34 22.97 4.39
CA PRO A 113 -3.81 21.62 4.29
C PRO A 113 -3.88 21.01 2.87
N LEU A 114 -4.98 21.22 2.13
CA LEU A 114 -5.09 20.74 0.75
C LEU A 114 -4.04 21.37 -0.17
N ARG A 115 -3.81 22.68 -0.03
CA ARG A 115 -2.75 23.38 -0.80
C ARG A 115 -1.36 22.85 -0.45
N ASP A 116 -1.07 22.72 0.84
CA ASP A 116 0.22 22.20 1.31
C ASP A 116 0.45 20.76 0.82
N LEU A 117 -0.57 19.91 0.89
CA LEU A 117 -0.55 18.53 0.40
C LEU A 117 -0.26 18.48 -1.10
N SER A 118 -0.97 19.27 -1.92
CA SER A 118 -0.78 19.31 -3.38
C SER A 118 0.66 19.71 -3.74
N LEU A 119 1.22 20.72 -3.07
CA LEU A 119 2.61 21.13 -3.29
C LEU A 119 3.63 20.03 -2.96
N ILE A 120 3.41 19.27 -1.88
CA ILE A 120 4.30 18.15 -1.52
C ILE A 120 4.12 16.98 -2.51
N LEU A 121 2.88 16.69 -2.92
CA LEU A 121 2.59 15.66 -3.93
C LEU A 121 3.31 15.94 -5.24
N ASP A 122 3.26 17.18 -5.73
CA ASP A 122 3.94 17.56 -6.98
C ASP A 122 5.45 17.42 -6.85
N GLN A 123 6.03 17.86 -5.73
CA GLN A 123 7.45 17.73 -5.44
C GLN A 123 7.90 16.25 -5.40
N LEU A 124 7.14 15.39 -4.72
CA LEU A 124 7.45 13.96 -4.64
C LEU A 124 7.26 13.26 -5.99
N ARG A 125 6.20 13.57 -6.74
CA ARG A 125 5.97 12.99 -8.07
C ARG A 125 7.06 13.38 -9.05
N GLN A 126 7.52 14.62 -9.01
CA GLN A 126 8.65 15.06 -9.82
C GLN A 126 9.92 14.30 -9.45
N HIS A 127 10.25 14.21 -8.15
CA HIS A 127 11.44 13.51 -7.65
C HIS A 127 11.44 12.03 -8.04
N PHE A 128 10.33 11.32 -7.79
CA PHE A 128 10.21 9.91 -8.08
C PHE A 128 9.89 9.60 -9.54
N GLY A 129 9.59 10.62 -10.36
CA GLY A 129 9.19 10.46 -11.76
C GLY A 129 7.91 9.67 -11.94
N VAL A 130 6.90 9.93 -11.09
CA VAL A 130 5.60 9.25 -11.12
C VAL A 130 4.61 10.04 -11.98
N ASP A 131 4.16 9.42 -13.06
CA ASP A 131 3.03 9.89 -13.87
C ASP A 131 1.71 9.65 -13.10
N PRO A 132 0.87 10.68 -12.89
CA PRO A 132 -0.40 10.57 -12.18
C PRO A 132 -1.39 9.61 -12.84
N GLU A 133 -1.37 9.53 -14.17
CA GLU A 133 -2.35 8.78 -14.96
C GLU A 133 -1.72 7.50 -15.57
N GLY A 134 -0.42 7.27 -15.33
CA GLY A 134 0.27 6.07 -15.80
C GLY A 134 0.12 4.87 -14.88
N ASP A 135 0.53 3.69 -15.35
CA ASP A 135 0.51 2.45 -14.55
C ASP A 135 1.91 1.97 -14.11
N GLY A 136 2.97 2.58 -14.66
CA GLY A 136 4.35 2.16 -14.42
C GLY A 136 4.83 2.41 -12.98
N PRO A 137 5.88 1.71 -12.52
CA PRO A 137 6.52 1.98 -11.24
C PRO A 137 7.17 3.37 -11.22
N ALA A 138 7.45 3.90 -10.04
CA ALA A 138 8.27 5.12 -9.89
C ALA A 138 9.61 4.97 -10.63
N ARG A 139 10.18 6.02 -11.22
CA ARG A 139 11.50 5.96 -11.89
C ARG A 139 12.64 5.69 -10.92
N THR A 140 12.58 6.27 -9.73
CA THR A 140 13.51 6.03 -8.63
C THR A 140 12.78 5.70 -7.33
N ALA A 141 13.47 5.06 -6.40
CA ALA A 141 13.04 4.88 -5.02
C ALA A 141 14.01 5.55 -4.04
N ASP A 142 14.94 6.35 -4.55
CA ASP A 142 15.98 6.97 -3.74
C ASP A 142 15.35 8.09 -2.88
N PRO A 143 15.64 8.13 -1.58
CA PRO A 143 15.05 9.12 -0.69
C PRO A 143 15.45 10.54 -1.09
N LEU A 144 14.56 11.50 -0.78
CA LEU A 144 14.78 12.91 -1.07
C LEU A 144 15.79 13.47 -0.07
N ARG A 145 17.07 13.51 -0.46
CA ARG A 145 18.15 14.12 0.33
C ARG A 145 18.49 15.51 -0.19
N PRO A 146 18.80 16.48 0.70
CA PRO A 146 19.43 17.71 0.25
C PRO A 146 20.75 17.38 -0.46
N PRO A 147 21.17 18.16 -1.47
CA PRO A 147 22.47 17.99 -2.07
C PRO A 147 23.54 18.06 -0.96
N PRO A 148 24.54 17.16 -0.95
CA PRO A 148 25.55 17.16 0.09
C PRO A 148 26.18 18.55 0.13
N GLU A 149 26.15 19.16 1.32
CA GLU A 149 26.77 20.46 1.55
C GLU A 149 28.22 20.35 1.09
N LYS A 150 28.60 21.13 0.07
CA LYS A 150 29.97 21.07 -0.44
C LYS A 150 30.88 21.34 0.75
N PRO A 151 31.86 20.46 1.05
CA PRO A 151 32.76 20.71 2.15
C PRO A 151 33.34 22.12 1.99
N PRO A 152 33.47 22.88 3.09
CA PRO A 152 34.01 24.23 3.03
C PRO A 152 35.31 24.16 2.24
N SER A 153 35.39 24.99 1.19
CA SER A 153 36.59 25.03 0.37
C SER A 153 37.78 25.21 1.32
N PRO A 154 38.82 24.36 1.24
CA PRO A 154 39.94 24.45 2.15
C PRO A 154 40.45 25.89 2.15
N PRO A 155 40.81 26.44 3.33
CA PRO A 155 41.29 27.81 3.42
C PRO A 155 42.41 28.01 2.39
N PRO A 156 42.41 29.14 1.67
CA PRO A 156 43.41 29.39 0.64
C PRO A 156 44.80 29.14 1.24
N PRO A 157 45.67 28.37 0.57
CA PRO A 157 46.98 28.06 1.11
C PRO A 157 47.69 29.38 1.46
N LEU A 158 48.17 29.48 2.70
CA LEU A 158 49.02 30.59 3.14
C LEU A 158 50.10 30.78 2.08
N LYS A 159 50.11 31.98 1.46
CA LYS A 159 51.15 32.38 0.50
C LYS A 159 52.50 32.16 1.17
N LYS A 160 53.18 31.07 0.85
CA LYS A 160 54.58 30.89 1.22
C LYS A 160 55.35 32.05 0.59
N PRO A 161 56.18 32.79 1.35
CA PRO A 161 57.03 33.81 0.76
C PRO A 161 57.91 33.13 -0.29
N SER A 162 57.77 33.61 -1.52
CA SER A 162 58.56 33.17 -2.66
C SER A 162 60.02 33.53 -2.40
N PRO A 163 60.96 32.58 -2.27
CA PRO A 163 62.37 32.89 -2.34
C PRO A 163 62.70 33.04 -3.82
N ALA A 164 62.75 34.29 -4.27
CA ALA A 164 63.43 34.63 -5.50
C ALA A 164 64.92 34.24 -5.37
N ALA A 165 65.46 33.78 -6.51
CA ALA A 165 66.87 33.58 -6.80
C ALA A 165 67.57 32.38 -6.12
N SER A 166 67.68 31.27 -6.87
CA SER A 166 68.99 30.79 -7.36
C SER A 166 68.87 29.47 -8.13
N ARG A 167 69.81 29.28 -9.07
CA ARG A 167 70.12 28.06 -9.85
C ARG A 167 69.11 27.71 -10.95
N ARG A 168 69.31 28.05 -12.23
CA ARG A 168 70.45 27.82 -13.16
C ARG A 168 70.89 26.35 -13.29
N GLN A 169 70.47 25.78 -14.43
CA GLN A 169 71.16 24.86 -15.36
C GLN A 169 71.61 23.48 -14.85
N GLU A 170 71.00 22.43 -15.44
CA GLU A 170 71.63 21.30 -16.17
C GLU A 170 70.47 20.41 -16.67
N ALA A 171 70.11 20.44 -17.95
CA ALA A 171 70.74 19.77 -19.09
C ALA A 171 70.56 18.24 -19.11
N SER A 172 69.84 17.82 -20.15
CA SER A 172 70.00 16.60 -20.93
C SER A 172 69.23 15.32 -20.58
N ASP A 173 68.54 14.86 -21.64
CA ASP A 173 68.41 13.48 -22.08
C ASP A 173 67.50 12.51 -21.32
N ARG A 174 66.29 12.28 -21.87
CA ARG A 174 65.97 11.01 -22.57
C ARG A 174 64.53 10.95 -23.10
N LEU A 175 64.47 10.94 -24.43
CA LEU A 175 63.67 10.10 -25.35
C LEU A 175 62.13 9.94 -25.21
N PRO A 176 61.39 10.08 -26.33
CA PRO A 176 59.97 9.72 -26.45
C PRO A 176 59.82 8.24 -26.81
N ARG A 177 58.93 7.50 -26.13
CA ARG A 177 58.58 6.12 -26.55
C ARG A 177 57.22 6.11 -27.25
N ALA A 178 57.29 5.76 -28.53
CA ALA A 178 56.17 5.55 -29.42
C ALA A 178 55.41 4.23 -29.16
N ARG A 179 54.11 4.28 -29.50
CA ARG A 179 53.10 3.27 -29.89
C ARG A 179 53.55 1.81 -30.12
N PRO A 180 52.61 0.86 -29.99
CA PRO A 180 52.01 0.34 -31.23
C PRO A 180 50.48 0.14 -31.21
N THR A 181 49.91 0.39 -32.38
CA THR A 181 48.63 -0.06 -32.92
C THR A 181 48.65 -1.55 -33.29
N ALA A 182 47.55 -2.26 -33.04
CA ALA A 182 47.09 -3.45 -33.79
C ALA A 182 45.55 -3.40 -33.69
N ARG A 183 44.70 -3.31 -34.72
CA ARG A 183 44.60 -3.81 -36.10
C ARG A 183 44.49 -5.35 -36.21
N ALA A 184 43.43 -5.75 -36.94
CA ALA A 184 43.03 -7.08 -37.41
C ALA A 184 42.03 -7.82 -36.46
N ALA A 185 40.94 -8.45 -36.92
CA ALA A 185 40.48 -8.75 -38.26
C ALA A 185 38.96 -8.97 -38.32
N THR A 186 38.47 -8.68 -39.51
CA THR A 186 37.23 -9.02 -40.20
C THR A 186 36.79 -10.49 -40.04
N ALA A 187 35.49 -10.73 -39.91
CA ALA A 187 34.81 -11.84 -40.60
C ALA A 187 33.30 -11.56 -40.79
N PRO A 188 32.68 -12.09 -41.87
CA PRO A 188 31.38 -11.66 -42.38
C PRO A 188 30.21 -12.58 -41.96
N ALA A 189 28.99 -12.06 -42.12
CA ALA A 189 27.68 -12.75 -42.05
C ALA A 189 27.53 -13.80 -43.20
N PRO A 190 26.37 -14.47 -43.47
CA PRO A 190 24.98 -14.44 -42.91
C PRO A 190 24.33 -15.87 -42.89
N PRO A 191 23.04 -16.12 -43.24
CA PRO A 191 21.73 -15.64 -42.79
C PRO A 191 20.83 -16.78 -42.21
N ALA A 192 19.65 -16.45 -41.66
CA ALA A 192 18.34 -17.02 -42.06
C ALA A 192 17.28 -17.06 -40.94
N LYS A 193 16.09 -16.52 -41.28
CA LYS A 193 14.72 -17.00 -40.95
C LYS A 193 14.33 -16.94 -39.45
N ARG A 194 13.18 -16.39 -39.05
CA ARG A 194 11.85 -16.50 -39.66
C ARG A 194 10.92 -15.45 -39.05
N ALA A 195 9.94 -15.10 -39.88
CA ALA A 195 8.86 -14.15 -39.67
C ALA A 195 8.15 -14.21 -38.32
N SER A 196 7.87 -13.02 -37.81
CA SER A 196 6.79 -12.73 -36.87
C SER A 196 5.42 -13.02 -37.50
N PRO A 197 4.47 -13.64 -36.78
CA PRO A 197 3.06 -13.38 -37.01
C PRO A 197 2.63 -12.18 -36.16
N ALA A 198 2.18 -11.14 -36.86
CA ALA A 198 1.45 -10.01 -36.32
C ALA A 198 0.23 -10.49 -35.53
N SER A 199 0.28 -10.33 -34.21
CA SER A 199 -0.91 -10.45 -33.37
C SER A 199 -1.66 -9.11 -33.44
N LYS A 200 -2.84 -9.16 -34.04
CA LYS A 200 -3.80 -8.05 -34.09
C LYS A 200 -4.11 -7.59 -32.64
N PRO A 201 -4.09 -6.29 -32.33
CA PRO A 201 -4.66 -5.80 -31.09
C PRO A 201 -6.19 -5.91 -31.22
N VAL A 202 -6.76 -6.92 -30.57
CA VAL A 202 -8.20 -6.93 -30.29
C VAL A 202 -8.44 -5.78 -29.32
N HIS A 203 -9.25 -4.81 -29.72
CA HIS A 203 -9.85 -3.83 -28.84
C HIS A 203 -10.67 -4.59 -27.78
N GLN A 204 -10.03 -4.92 -26.67
CA GLN A 204 -10.72 -5.45 -25.50
C GLN A 204 -11.26 -4.24 -24.74
N ALA A 205 -12.54 -3.98 -24.98
CA ALA A 205 -13.35 -3.03 -24.25
C ALA A 205 -13.12 -3.20 -22.74
N ALA A 206 -12.96 -2.08 -22.07
CA ALA A 206 -12.78 -1.98 -20.63
C ALA A 206 -13.85 -2.82 -19.89
N GLN A 207 -13.44 -3.96 -19.36
CA GLN A 207 -14.24 -4.66 -18.36
C GLN A 207 -14.03 -3.95 -17.01
N PRO A 208 -15.10 -3.80 -16.21
CA PRO A 208 -15.01 -3.17 -14.90
C PRO A 208 -14.06 -3.96 -13.99
N VAL A 209 -13.28 -3.22 -13.21
CA VAL A 209 -12.23 -3.69 -12.30
C VAL A 209 -12.85 -4.50 -11.15
N GLY A 210 -13.21 -5.75 -11.42
CA GLY A 210 -13.56 -6.72 -10.39
C GLY A 210 -12.30 -7.06 -9.60
N ARG A 211 -12.20 -6.60 -8.35
CA ARG A 211 -11.17 -7.06 -7.40
C ARG A 211 -11.18 -8.58 -7.42
N SER A 212 -10.09 -9.15 -7.92
CA SER A 212 -9.94 -10.55 -8.25
C SER A 212 -10.26 -11.42 -7.04
N GLN A 213 -11.34 -12.20 -7.11
CA GLN A 213 -11.61 -13.35 -6.23
C GLN A 213 -10.57 -14.50 -6.43
N GLN A 214 -9.38 -14.17 -6.95
CA GLN A 214 -8.32 -15.11 -7.26
C GLN A 214 -7.75 -15.65 -5.95
N GLY A 215 -8.06 -16.90 -5.63
CA GLY A 215 -7.54 -17.61 -4.46
C GLY A 215 -8.60 -18.28 -3.59
N LEU A 216 -9.89 -18.04 -3.82
CA LEU A 216 -10.94 -18.75 -3.08
C LEU A 216 -11.21 -20.10 -3.73
N SER A 217 -10.85 -21.17 -3.02
CA SER A 217 -11.04 -22.56 -3.45
C SER A 217 -11.93 -23.32 -2.47
N SER A 218 -12.54 -24.43 -2.92
CA SER A 218 -13.27 -25.34 -2.03
C SER A 218 -12.37 -25.89 -0.91
N GLY A 219 -11.06 -26.01 -1.14
CA GLY A 219 -10.10 -26.35 -0.08
C GLY A 219 -10.05 -25.32 1.04
N THR A 220 -10.02 -24.03 0.69
CA THR A 220 -10.04 -22.92 1.68
C THR A 220 -11.32 -22.96 2.50
N PHE A 221 -12.46 -23.21 1.85
CA PHE A 221 -13.74 -23.37 2.53
C PHE A 221 -13.71 -24.52 3.54
N TRP A 222 -13.25 -25.72 3.15
CA TRP A 222 -13.18 -26.85 4.07
C TRP A 222 -12.23 -26.63 5.24
N SER A 223 -11.09 -25.96 5.03
CA SER A 223 -10.18 -25.59 6.12
C SER A 223 -10.83 -24.64 7.14
N LEU A 224 -11.65 -23.68 6.69
CA LEU A 224 -12.41 -22.80 7.60
C LEU A 224 -13.47 -23.58 8.38
N VAL A 225 -14.18 -24.49 7.71
CA VAL A 225 -15.18 -25.38 8.34
C VAL A 225 -14.57 -26.24 9.44
N ASP A 226 -13.37 -26.79 9.20
CA ASP A 226 -12.63 -27.58 10.18
C ASP A 226 -12.21 -26.77 11.41
N ARG A 227 -11.76 -25.53 11.19
CA ARG A 227 -11.41 -24.60 12.29
C ARG A 227 -12.64 -24.23 13.11
N TRP A 228 -13.78 -24.01 12.46
CA TRP A 228 -15.03 -23.63 13.14
C TRP A 228 -15.77 -24.84 13.73
N LYS A 229 -15.29 -26.06 13.48
CA LYS A 229 -15.91 -27.33 13.91
C LYS A 229 -17.38 -27.45 13.46
N LEU A 230 -17.71 -26.96 12.27
CA LEU A 230 -19.05 -27.08 11.72
C LEU A 230 -19.27 -28.47 11.11
N ALA A 231 -20.48 -29.00 11.23
CA ALA A 231 -20.87 -30.22 10.53
C ALA A 231 -20.90 -29.98 9.01
N ASP A 232 -20.35 -30.91 8.23
CA ASP A 232 -20.17 -30.73 6.77
C ASP A 232 -21.48 -30.38 6.03
N VAL A 233 -22.60 -31.00 6.42
CA VAL A 233 -23.93 -30.73 5.83
C VAL A 233 -24.39 -29.29 6.13
N GLU A 234 -24.12 -28.81 7.34
CA GLU A 234 -24.47 -27.44 7.74
C GLU A 234 -23.58 -26.42 7.04
N ALA A 235 -22.30 -26.73 6.88
CA ALA A 235 -21.35 -25.91 6.15
C ALA A 235 -21.78 -25.73 4.67
N LEU A 236 -22.19 -26.80 3.99
CA LEU A 236 -22.69 -26.72 2.62
C LEU A 236 -23.98 -25.88 2.52
N ARG A 237 -24.89 -26.03 3.48
CA ARG A 237 -26.09 -25.18 3.57
C ARG A 237 -25.77 -23.71 3.79
N LEU A 238 -24.73 -23.40 4.57
CA LEU A 238 -24.30 -22.03 4.85
C LEU A 238 -23.93 -21.29 3.56
N ILE A 239 -23.09 -21.90 2.73
CA ILE A 239 -22.71 -21.33 1.42
C ILE A 239 -23.82 -21.48 0.36
N GLY A 240 -24.84 -22.30 0.64
CA GLY A 240 -25.99 -22.50 -0.26
C GLY A 240 -25.68 -23.46 -1.40
N HIS A 241 -24.70 -24.32 -1.19
CA HIS A 241 -24.27 -25.30 -2.18
C HIS A 241 -25.32 -26.39 -2.32
N LYS A 242 -25.83 -26.58 -3.55
CA LYS A 242 -26.92 -27.53 -3.82
C LYS A 242 -26.46 -28.99 -3.88
N GLY A 243 -25.16 -29.24 -4.10
CA GLY A 243 -24.62 -30.58 -4.38
C GLY A 243 -24.62 -31.55 -3.19
N GLY A 244 -24.76 -31.07 -1.96
CA GLY A 244 -24.69 -31.90 -0.76
C GLY A 244 -23.35 -32.65 -0.61
N LEU A 245 -23.33 -33.66 0.25
CA LEU A 245 -22.19 -34.59 0.36
C LEU A 245 -22.17 -35.54 -0.84
N THR A 246 -21.00 -36.11 -1.15
CA THR A 246 -20.92 -37.15 -2.19
C THR A 246 -21.72 -38.40 -1.79
N LYS A 247 -22.00 -39.30 -2.74
CA LYS A 247 -22.67 -40.59 -2.45
C LYS A 247 -21.96 -41.43 -1.38
N LYS A 248 -20.65 -41.21 -1.18
CA LYS A 248 -19.83 -41.88 -0.15
C LYS A 248 -19.82 -41.13 1.18
N GLY A 249 -20.59 -40.06 1.32
CA GLY A 249 -20.59 -39.19 2.51
C GLY A 249 -19.35 -38.32 2.65
N THR A 250 -18.51 -38.21 1.61
CA THR A 250 -17.27 -37.43 1.66
C THR A 250 -17.46 -35.99 1.18
N ARG A 251 -16.54 -35.10 1.58
CA ARG A 251 -16.51 -33.69 1.18
C ARG A 251 -16.30 -33.53 -0.33
N PRO A 252 -17.23 -32.89 -1.06
CA PRO A 252 -17.06 -32.65 -2.49
C PRO A 252 -15.98 -31.62 -2.78
N ARG A 253 -15.33 -31.77 -3.93
CA ARG A 253 -14.55 -30.70 -4.58
C ARG A 253 -15.46 -30.00 -5.56
N PHE A 254 -15.65 -28.70 -5.39
CA PHE A 254 -16.48 -27.88 -6.25
C PHE A 254 -15.80 -26.55 -6.57
N LYS A 255 -16.25 -25.92 -7.66
CA LYS A 255 -15.91 -24.53 -7.98
C LYS A 255 -16.95 -23.64 -7.29
N LEU A 256 -16.48 -22.59 -6.63
CA LEU A 256 -17.35 -21.61 -6.00
C LEU A 256 -18.02 -20.76 -7.08
N THR A 257 -19.33 -20.62 -7.00
CA THR A 257 -20.06 -19.54 -7.68
C THR A 257 -19.69 -18.20 -7.05
N GLU A 258 -19.97 -17.09 -7.73
CA GLU A 258 -19.67 -15.74 -7.22
C GLU A 258 -20.31 -15.50 -5.84
N ALA A 259 -21.58 -15.87 -5.67
CA ALA A 259 -22.31 -15.74 -4.41
C ALA A 259 -21.74 -16.63 -3.29
N GLU A 260 -21.34 -17.87 -3.60
CA GLU A 260 -20.64 -18.74 -2.64
C GLU A 260 -19.27 -18.15 -2.27
N GLY A 261 -18.56 -17.59 -3.25
CA GLY A 261 -17.27 -16.92 -3.08
C GLY A 261 -17.35 -15.74 -2.10
N GLU A 262 -18.40 -14.91 -2.19
CA GLU A 262 -18.63 -13.82 -1.24
C GLU A 262 -18.81 -14.31 0.20
N ILE A 263 -19.54 -15.42 0.39
CA ILE A 263 -19.74 -16.01 1.72
C ILE A 263 -18.42 -16.54 2.26
N VAL A 264 -17.64 -17.27 1.45
CA VAL A 264 -16.33 -17.80 1.86
C VAL A 264 -15.36 -16.66 2.18
N ALA A 265 -15.37 -15.57 1.40
CA ALA A 265 -14.57 -14.38 1.67
C ALA A 265 -14.93 -13.76 3.03
N ALA A 266 -16.23 -13.64 3.32
CA ALA A 266 -16.72 -13.13 4.60
C ALA A 266 -16.35 -14.05 5.77
N MET A 267 -16.43 -15.38 5.60
CA MET A 267 -15.96 -16.34 6.59
C MET A 267 -14.46 -16.21 6.87
N ARG A 268 -13.65 -16.02 5.82
CA ARG A 268 -12.19 -15.84 5.98
C ARG A 268 -11.86 -14.56 6.74
N SER A 269 -12.48 -13.44 6.36
CA SER A 269 -12.31 -12.17 7.07
C SER A 269 -12.73 -12.27 8.53
N LEU A 270 -13.82 -13.00 8.84
CA LEU A 270 -14.24 -13.23 10.21
C LEU A 270 -13.18 -14.01 11.01
N ASN A 271 -12.60 -15.05 10.42
CA ASN A 271 -11.54 -15.83 11.06
C ASN A 271 -10.28 -15.00 11.29
N GLU A 272 -9.86 -14.20 10.31
CA GLU A 272 -8.72 -13.29 10.44
C GLU A 272 -8.91 -12.32 11.61
N THR A 273 -10.11 -11.75 11.80
CA THR A 273 -10.41 -10.89 12.94
C THR A 273 -10.39 -11.65 14.28
N MET A 274 -10.90 -12.89 14.33
CA MET A 274 -10.82 -13.71 15.56
C MET A 274 -9.37 -14.07 15.92
N ASP A 275 -8.56 -14.44 14.91
CA ASP A 275 -7.14 -14.74 15.08
C ASP A 275 -6.37 -13.51 15.62
N GLN A 276 -6.67 -12.31 15.11
CA GLN A 276 -6.08 -11.04 15.59
C GLN A 276 -6.40 -10.74 17.06
N LEU A 277 -7.59 -11.11 17.52
CA LEU A 277 -8.01 -10.94 18.91
C LEU A 277 -7.57 -12.10 19.82
N GLY A 278 -6.82 -13.07 19.29
CA GLY A 278 -6.39 -14.26 20.04
C GLY A 278 -7.55 -15.16 20.48
N LEU A 279 -8.67 -15.13 19.78
CA LEU A 279 -9.86 -15.91 20.11
C LEU A 279 -9.82 -17.27 19.42
N ASP A 280 -10.11 -18.34 20.16
CA ASP A 280 -10.37 -19.64 19.55
C ASP A 280 -11.70 -19.61 18.77
N SER A 281 -11.63 -19.75 17.44
CA SER A 281 -12.79 -19.64 16.56
C SER A 281 -13.92 -20.60 16.92
N ALA A 282 -13.61 -21.86 17.25
CA ALA A 282 -14.64 -22.87 17.55
C ALA A 282 -15.36 -22.56 18.86
N GLN A 283 -14.61 -22.28 19.92
CA GLN A 283 -15.14 -21.96 21.23
C GLN A 283 -15.95 -20.66 21.20
N TRP A 284 -15.43 -19.62 20.54
CA TRP A 284 -16.09 -18.32 20.50
C TRP A 284 -17.39 -18.36 19.68
N LEU A 285 -17.40 -19.02 18.52
CA LEU A 285 -18.61 -19.14 17.69
C LEU A 285 -19.73 -19.96 18.35
N ALA A 286 -19.37 -20.85 19.29
CA ALA A 286 -20.31 -21.64 20.08
C ALA A 286 -20.80 -20.92 21.34
N ALA A 287 -20.12 -19.86 21.79
CA ALA A 287 -20.48 -19.13 23.00
C ALA A 287 -21.70 -18.21 22.76
N PRO A 288 -22.69 -18.16 23.68
CA PRO A 288 -23.83 -17.27 23.54
C PRO A 288 -23.44 -15.81 23.74
N LEU A 289 -23.83 -14.94 22.80
CA LEU A 289 -23.60 -13.50 22.91
C LEU A 289 -24.82 -12.81 23.53
N ARG A 290 -24.65 -12.24 24.72
CA ARG A 290 -25.70 -11.46 25.41
C ARG A 290 -26.09 -10.15 24.73
N PRO A 291 -25.16 -9.33 24.19
CA PRO A 291 -25.55 -8.02 23.67
C PRO A 291 -26.46 -8.11 22.44
N GLU A 292 -27.26 -7.07 22.23
CA GLU A 292 -28.02 -6.90 20.98
C GLU A 292 -27.05 -6.82 19.79
N PRO A 293 -27.37 -7.40 18.62
CA PRO A 293 -28.65 -8.02 18.24
C PRO A 293 -28.76 -9.53 18.55
N PHE A 294 -27.82 -10.11 19.29
CA PHE A 294 -27.69 -11.56 19.43
C PHE A 294 -28.66 -12.15 20.46
N ARG A 295 -29.03 -11.42 21.52
CA ARG A 295 -30.03 -11.84 22.53
C ARG A 295 -29.79 -13.23 23.12
N GLY A 296 -28.54 -13.56 23.39
CA GLY A 296 -28.12 -14.88 23.89
C GLY A 296 -27.95 -15.95 22.82
N ALA A 297 -28.22 -15.64 21.55
CA ALA A 297 -27.91 -16.54 20.44
C ALA A 297 -26.39 -16.69 20.25
N THR A 298 -25.97 -17.87 19.81
CA THR A 298 -24.57 -18.11 19.45
C THR A 298 -24.28 -17.48 18.08
N PRO A 299 -23.07 -16.96 17.83
CA PRO A 299 -22.68 -16.42 16.53
C PRO A 299 -22.97 -17.39 15.38
N VAL A 300 -22.68 -18.67 15.56
CA VAL A 300 -22.95 -19.70 14.56
C VAL A 300 -24.44 -19.82 14.23
N SER A 301 -25.33 -19.71 15.21
CA SER A 301 -26.77 -19.78 14.98
C SER A 301 -27.28 -18.58 14.17
N VAL A 302 -26.74 -17.39 14.41
CA VAL A 302 -27.07 -16.17 13.65
C VAL A 302 -26.56 -16.27 12.22
N ILE A 303 -25.30 -16.72 12.04
CA ILE A 303 -24.71 -16.99 10.73
C ILE A 303 -25.54 -18.01 9.96
N ARG A 304 -25.99 -19.09 10.59
CA ARG A 304 -26.85 -20.09 9.93
C ARG A 304 -28.19 -19.52 9.49
N LYS A 305 -28.86 -18.75 10.34
CA LYS A 305 -30.19 -18.20 10.07
C LYS A 305 -30.18 -17.11 8.98
N ARG A 306 -29.14 -16.26 8.97
CA ARG A 306 -29.06 -15.06 8.13
C ARG A 306 -27.98 -15.13 7.03
N ARG A 307 -27.21 -16.21 6.98
CA ARG A 307 -26.13 -16.47 6.00
C ARG A 307 -25.15 -15.29 5.91
N LEU A 308 -24.98 -14.70 4.73
CA LEU A 308 -24.05 -13.59 4.50
C LEU A 308 -24.33 -12.38 5.41
N GLN A 309 -25.60 -12.04 5.63
CA GLN A 309 -25.96 -10.96 6.54
C GLN A 309 -25.53 -11.28 7.97
N GLY A 310 -25.73 -12.53 8.41
CA GLY A 310 -25.28 -13.00 9.72
C GLY A 310 -23.77 -12.92 9.89
N LEU A 311 -22.99 -13.30 8.87
CA LEU A 311 -21.52 -13.15 8.87
C LEU A 311 -21.09 -11.69 9.02
N ARG A 312 -21.73 -10.77 8.30
CA ARG A 312 -21.44 -9.33 8.39
C ARG A 312 -21.83 -8.73 9.74
N GLU A 313 -22.92 -9.21 10.34
CA GLU A 313 -23.36 -8.80 11.69
C GLU A 313 -22.36 -9.26 12.75
N VAL A 314 -21.98 -10.54 12.74
CA VAL A 314 -20.97 -11.09 13.67
C VAL A 314 -19.62 -10.40 13.47
N GLY A 315 -19.20 -10.17 12.23
CA GLY A 315 -17.95 -9.46 11.92
C GLY A 315 -17.91 -8.04 12.46
N ARG A 316 -18.98 -7.26 12.28
CA ARG A 316 -19.08 -5.91 12.85
C ARG A 316 -19.00 -5.92 14.37
N TYR A 317 -19.65 -6.89 15.03
CA TYR A 317 -19.59 -7.03 16.48
C TYR A 317 -18.17 -7.33 16.97
N LEU A 318 -17.44 -8.25 16.30
CA LEU A 318 -16.04 -8.54 16.63
C LEU A 318 -15.14 -7.31 16.48
N THR A 319 -15.29 -6.54 15.40
CA THR A 319 -14.53 -5.30 15.21
C THR A 319 -14.82 -4.28 16.32
N GLN A 320 -16.08 -4.12 16.71
CA GLN A 320 -16.44 -3.24 17.82
C GLN A 320 -15.83 -3.70 19.15
N MET A 321 -15.85 -5.00 19.41
CA MET A 321 -15.25 -5.58 20.62
C MET A 321 -13.73 -5.34 20.66
N GLY A 322 -13.03 -5.53 19.54
CA GLY A 322 -11.60 -5.24 19.45
C GLY A 322 -11.27 -3.77 19.68
N LEU A 323 -12.10 -2.85 19.16
CA LEU A 323 -11.96 -1.42 19.42
C LEU A 323 -12.14 -1.08 20.90
N LEU A 324 -13.13 -1.68 21.58
CA LEU A 324 -13.34 -1.46 23.01
C LEU A 324 -12.15 -1.95 23.84
N GLN A 325 -11.62 -3.14 23.54
CA GLN A 325 -10.42 -3.66 24.22
C GLN A 325 -9.22 -2.72 24.06
N SER A 326 -9.01 -2.16 22.86
CA SER A 326 -7.91 -1.22 22.63
C SER A 326 -8.02 0.10 23.39
N LEU A 327 -9.23 0.48 23.83
CA LEU A 327 -9.46 1.70 24.60
C LEU A 327 -9.27 1.49 26.11
N ASP A 328 -9.43 0.26 26.60
CA ASP A 328 -9.23 -0.06 28.01
C ASP A 328 -7.74 -0.24 28.39
N GLU A 329 -6.86 -0.39 27.40
CA GLU A 329 -5.41 -0.56 27.57
C GLU A 329 -4.61 0.76 27.65
N THR A 330 -5.27 1.92 27.58
CA THR A 330 -4.65 3.26 27.69
C THR A 330 -4.94 3.95 29.02
#